data_AF-Q8GPI3-F1
#
_entry.id   AF-Q8GPI3-F1
#
_cell.length_a   1.000
_cell.length_b   1.000
_cell.length_c   1.000
_cell.angle_alpha   90.00
_cell.angle_beta   90.00
_cell.angle_gamma   90.00
#
_symmetry.space_group_name_H-M   'P 1'
#
loop_
_entity.id
_entity.type
_entity.pdbx_description
1 polymer ?
#
loop_
_entity_poly.entity_id
_entity_poly.type
_entity_poly.pdbx_seq_one_letter_code
_entity_poly.pdbx_strand_id
1 'polypeptide(L)'
;MIDILGIITLIIIALLQRYVLSNNRYVWLGGILPILFLGSVIFLIISRNQGFNFSNIALLFFGTTILLGLWNAGHESYKKKLKREYDATKAKDYQG
;
A
#
# COMPACT_ATOMS: atom_id res chain seq x y z
N MET A 1 0.51 -23.50 -12.28
CA MET A 1 -0.13 -22.47 -13.11
C MET A 1 -0.61 -21.35 -12.20
N ILE A 2 -0.25 -20.10 -12.53
CA ILE A 2 -0.87 -18.94 -11.89
C ILE A 2 -2.25 -18.81 -12.52
N ASP A 3 -3.30 -19.04 -11.73
CA ASP A 3 -4.66 -18.99 -12.24
C ASP A 3 -5.05 -17.54 -12.52
N ILE A 4 -5.97 -17.36 -13.47
CA ILE A 4 -6.55 -16.07 -13.87
C ILE A 4 -7.04 -15.29 -12.64
N LEU A 5 -7.56 -15.99 -11.62
CA LEU A 5 -7.96 -15.41 -10.34
C LEU A 5 -6.81 -14.74 -9.60
N GLY A 6 -5.62 -15.35 -9.56
CA GLY A 6 -4.43 -14.77 -8.93
C GLY A 6 -3.94 -13.50 -9.65
N ILE A 7 -4.07 -13.47 -10.98
CA ILE A 7 -3.75 -12.29 -11.80
C ILE A 7 -4.75 -11.17 -11.50
N ILE A 8 -6.05 -11.47 -11.43
CA ILE A 8 -7.11 -10.50 -11.10
C ILE A 8 -6.88 -9.91 -9.70
N THR A 9 -6.53 -10.73 -8.71
CA THR A 9 -6.21 -10.24 -7.36
C THR A 9 -5.03 -9.26 -7.37
N LEU A 10 -3.96 -9.56 -8.11
CA LEU A 10 -2.81 -8.65 -8.25
C LEU A 10 -3.19 -7.34 -8.94
N ILE A 11 -4.04 -7.39 -9.97
CA ILE A 11 -4.54 -6.19 -10.67
C ILE A 11 -5.39 -5.33 -9.74
N ILE A 12 -6.29 -5.93 -8.96
CA ILE A 12 -7.12 -5.22 -7.98
C ILE A 12 -6.27 -4.56 -6.91
N ILE A 13 -5.25 -5.25 -6.38
CA ILE A 13 -4.30 -4.70 -5.41
C ILE A 13 -3.52 -3.54 -6.02
N ALA A 14 -3.03 -3.67 -7.26
CA ALA A 14 -2.28 -2.61 -7.94
C ALA A 14 -3.16 -1.38 -8.23
N LEU A 15 -4.42 -1.58 -8.62
CA LEU A 15 -5.40 -0.51 -8.81
C LEU A 15 -5.74 0.18 -7.49
N LEU A 16 -5.98 -0.58 -6.42
CA LEU A 16 -6.16 -0.05 -5.07
C LEU A 16 -4.95 0.77 -4.61
N GLN A 17 -3.74 0.26 -4.84
CA GLN A 17 -2.51 0.94 -4.51
C GLN A 17 -2.40 2.27 -5.27
N ARG A 18 -2.74 2.30 -6.56
CA ARG A 18 -2.78 3.54 -7.34
C ARG A 18 -3.87 4.50 -6.89
N TYR A 19 -5.05 4.00 -6.53
CA TYR A 19 -6.16 4.84 -6.07
C TYR A 19 -5.90 5.43 -4.67
N VAL A 20 -5.27 4.66 -3.78
CA VAL A 20 -4.94 5.07 -2.42
C VAL A 20 -3.71 5.98 -2.38
N LEU A 21 -2.67 5.72 -3.18
CA LEU A 21 -1.50 6.61 -3.25
C LEU A 21 -1.76 7.89 -4.06
N SER A 22 -2.64 7.86 -5.05
CA SER A 22 -2.74 8.99 -6.00
C SER A 22 -3.52 10.19 -5.45
N ASN A 23 -4.30 10.07 -4.36
CA ASN A 23 -5.26 11.15 -4.10
C ASN A 23 -5.67 11.51 -2.67
N ASN A 24 -5.00 11.21 -1.54
CA ASN A 24 -5.51 11.89 -0.33
C ASN A 24 -4.66 12.05 0.93
N ARG A 25 -4.99 13.14 1.64
CA ARG A 25 -4.76 13.44 3.07
C ARG A 25 -4.99 12.29 4.05
N TYR A 26 -5.62 11.19 3.63
CA TYR A 26 -6.05 10.09 4.48
C TYR A 26 -4.97 9.01 4.59
N VAL A 27 -3.94 9.34 5.38
CA VAL A 27 -2.84 8.47 5.82
C VAL A 27 -3.36 7.09 6.26
N TRP A 28 -4.50 7.07 6.97
CA TRP A 28 -5.14 5.86 7.51
C TRP A 28 -5.56 4.84 6.46
N LEU A 29 -5.87 5.25 5.22
CA LEU A 29 -6.27 4.32 4.15
C LEU A 29 -5.13 3.43 3.68
N GLY A 30 -3.87 3.82 3.88
CA GLY A 30 -2.76 2.93 3.55
C GLY A 30 -2.52 1.83 4.59
N GLY A 31 -3.05 1.95 5.81
CA GLY A 31 -3.07 0.87 6.80
C GLY A 31 -4.12 -0.20 6.51
N ILE A 32 -5.17 0.13 5.74
CA ILE A 32 -6.18 -0.82 5.28
C ILE A 32 -5.63 -1.76 4.19
N LEU A 33 -4.58 -1.34 3.46
CA LEU A 33 -3.97 -2.08 2.35
C LEU A 33 -3.28 -3.38 2.80
N PRO A 34 -2.39 -3.36 3.82
CA PRO A 34 -1.80 -4.56 4.40
C PRO A 34 -2.86 -5.56 4.86
N ILE A 35 -3.96 -5.07 5.44
CA ILE A 35 -5.05 -5.89 5.96
C ILE A 35 -5.81 -6.59 4.82
N LEU A 36 -6.13 -5.85 3.75
CA LEU A 36 -6.74 -6.41 2.54
C LEU A 36 -5.83 -7.42 1.84
N PHE A 37 -4.52 -7.16 1.81
CA PHE A 37 -3.53 -8.08 1.26
C PHE A 37 -3.49 -9.39 2.06
N LEU A 38 -3.39 -9.29 3.39
CA LEU A 38 -3.46 -10.44 4.30
C LEU A 38 -4.74 -11.26 4.08
N GLY A 39 -5.90 -10.59 4.07
CA GLY A 39 -7.19 -11.25 3.84
C GLY A 39 -7.27 -11.95 2.49
N SER A 40 -6.74 -11.33 1.43
CA SER A 40 -6.71 -11.91 0.08
C SER A 40 -5.82 -13.14 0.00
N VAL A 41 -4.63 -13.11 0.63
CA VAL A 41 -3.72 -14.25 0.64
C VAL A 41 -4.29 -15.40 1.47
N ILE A 42 -4.86 -15.12 2.64
CA ILE A 42 -5.54 -16.13 3.47
C ILE A 42 -6.71 -16.76 2.70
N PHE A 43 -7.53 -15.95 2.04
CA PHE A 43 -8.65 -16.43 1.23
C PHE A 43 -8.16 -17.36 0.11
N LEU A 44 -7.10 -17.01 -0.60
CA LEU A 44 -6.53 -17.85 -1.66
C LEU A 44 -5.95 -19.17 -1.14
N ILE A 45 -5.28 -19.14 0.02
CA ILE A 45 -4.74 -20.33 0.69
C ILE A 45 -5.87 -21.32 1.02
N ILE A 46 -6.94 -20.82 1.66
CA ILE A 46 -8.12 -21.62 2.02
C ILE A 46 -8.84 -22.13 0.77
N SER A 47 -9.11 -21.24 -0.19
CA SER A 47 -9.92 -21.57 -1.38
C SER A 47 -9.23 -22.59 -2.30
N ARG A 48 -7.90 -22.70 -2.24
CA ARG A 48 -7.13 -23.68 -3.02
C ARG A 48 -6.72 -24.92 -2.23
N ASN A 49 -7.12 -25.01 -0.95
CA ASN A 49 -6.71 -26.06 -0.02
C ASN A 49 -5.18 -26.29 0.00
N GLN A 50 -4.43 -25.23 -0.32
CA GLN A 50 -2.98 -25.25 -0.30
C GLN A 50 -2.62 -25.02 1.17
N GLY A 51 -2.11 -26.05 1.86
CA GLY A 51 -1.71 -25.89 3.26
C GLY A 51 -0.76 -24.70 3.47
N PHE A 52 -0.57 -24.30 4.72
CA PHE A 52 0.38 -23.26 5.10
C PHE A 52 1.82 -23.71 4.85
N ASN A 53 2.27 -23.59 3.60
CA ASN A 53 3.63 -23.88 3.18
C ASN A 53 4.55 -22.68 3.45
N PHE A 54 5.85 -22.95 3.60
CA PHE A 54 6.85 -21.91 3.88
C PHE A 54 6.84 -20.77 2.85
N SER A 55 6.64 -21.07 1.56
CA SER A 55 6.49 -20.04 0.53
C SER A 55 5.29 -19.11 0.75
N ASN A 56 4.16 -19.62 1.25
CA ASN A 56 2.97 -18.80 1.50
C ASN A 56 3.20 -17.87 2.70
N ILE A 57 3.88 -18.36 3.73
CA ILE A 57 4.27 -17.57 4.90
C ILE A 57 5.29 -16.49 4.52
N ALA A 58 6.30 -16.85 3.72
CA ALA A 58 7.27 -15.89 3.21
C ALA A 58 6.60 -14.82 2.33
N LEU A 59 5.68 -15.20 1.44
CA LEU A 59 4.91 -14.26 0.62
C LEU A 59 4.07 -13.30 1.47
N LEU A 60 3.40 -13.80 2.51
CA LEU A 60 2.66 -12.98 3.47
C LEU A 60 3.57 -11.98 4.16
N PHE A 61 4.70 -12.44 4.68
CA PHE A 61 5.64 -11.60 5.43
C PHE A 61 6.27 -10.55 4.52
N PHE A 62 6.96 -10.95 3.46
CA PHE A 62 7.63 -10.03 2.54
C PHE A 62 6.64 -9.13 1.80
N GLY A 63 5.50 -9.67 1.35
CA GLY A 63 4.47 -8.89 0.68
C GLY A 63 3.90 -7.78 1.57
N THR A 64 3.64 -8.10 2.85
CA THR A 64 3.17 -7.12 3.84
C THR A 64 4.24 -6.08 4.16
N THR A 65 5.49 -6.49 4.39
CA THR A 65 6.60 -5.56 4.69
C THR A 65 6.87 -4.60 3.53
N ILE A 66 6.85 -5.11 2.29
CA ILE A 66 7.02 -4.27 1.09
C ILE A 66 5.87 -3.28 0.95
N LEU A 67 4.61 -3.72 1.14
CA LEU A 67 3.45 -2.84 1.09
C LEU A 67 3.53 -1.71 2.13
N LEU A 68 3.89 -2.05 3.37
CA LEU A 68 4.08 -1.08 4.44
C LEU A 68 5.23 -0.10 4.12
N GLY A 69 6.32 -0.61 3.57
CA GLY A 69 7.46 0.21 3.15
C GLY A 69 7.11 1.20 2.04
N LEU A 70 6.43 0.73 0.98
CA LEU A 70 5.95 1.61 -0.10
C LEU A 70 4.96 2.66 0.39
N TRP A 71 4.07 2.28 1.31
CA TRP A 71 3.14 3.23 1.90
C TRP A 71 3.87 4.30 2.71
N ASN A 72 4.82 3.91 3.57
CA ASN A 72 5.59 4.84 4.38
C ASN A 72 6.39 5.82 3.50
N ALA A 73 7.03 5.31 2.44
CA ALA A 73 7.75 6.13 1.46
C ALA A 73 6.83 7.13 0.73
N GLY A 74 5.64 6.68 0.30
CA GLY A 74 4.63 7.54 -0.31
C GLY A 74 4.12 8.62 0.64
N HIS A 75 3.88 8.27 1.90
CA HIS A 75 3.44 9.20 2.93
C HIS A 75 4.49 10.27 3.22
N GLU A 76 5.76 9.88 3.36
CA GLU A 76 6.85 10.81 3.60
C GLU A 76 7.04 11.81 2.45
N SER A 77 6.89 11.35 1.21
CA SER A 77 6.94 12.22 0.03
C SER A 77 5.81 13.26 0.02
N TYR A 78 4.59 12.87 0.41
CA TYR A 78 3.47 13.81 0.53
C TYR A 78 3.71 14.85 1.62
N LYS A 79 4.20 14.40 2.79
CA LYS A 79 4.54 15.28 3.91
C LYS A 79 5.64 16.29 3.54
N LYS A 80 6.64 15.86 2.76
CA LYS A 80 7.68 16.73 2.20
C LYS A 80 7.12 17.78 1.22
N LYS A 81 6.16 17.42 0.36
CA LYS A 81 5.49 18.38 -0.52
C LYS A 81 4.70 19.43 0.28
N LEU A 82 3.89 18.99 1.24
CA LEU A 82 3.10 19.89 2.07
C LEU A 82 3.97 20.87 2.86
N LYS A 83 5.11 20.39 3.39
CA LYS A 83 6.07 21.25 4.10
C LYS A 83 6.69 22.30 3.19
N ARG A 84 7.05 21.94 1.95
CA ARG A 84 7.59 22.90 0.97
C ARG A 84 6.59 24.00 0.62
N GLU A 85 5.31 23.66 0.47
CA GLU A 85 4.26 24.65 0.21
C GLU A 85 4.04 25.60 1.40
N TYR A 86 4.06 25.09 2.63
CA TYR A 86 3.96 25.89 3.85
C TYR A 86 5.17 26.83 4.07
N ASP A 87 6.38 26.34 3.83
CA ASP A 87 7.59 27.16 3.97
C ASP A 87 7.65 28.27 2.89
N ALA A 88 7.13 28.00 1.69
CA ALA A 88 7.08 28.97 0.59
C ALA A 88 6.07 30.11 0.83
N THR A 89 4.95 29.87 1.51
CA THR A 89 4.00 30.92 1.90
C THR A 89 4.53 31.72 3.08
N LYS A 90 5.12 31.07 4.09
CA LYS A 90 5.69 31.75 5.27
C LYS A 90 6.84 32.70 4.90
N ALA A 91 7.66 32.35 3.92
CA ALA A 91 8.75 33.22 3.45
C ALA A 91 8.25 34.49 2.73
N LYS A 92 7.07 34.43 2.10
CA LYS A 92 6.46 35.60 1.44
C LYS A 92 5.88 36.58 2.46
N ASP A 93 5.31 36.08 3.55
CA ASP A 93 4.74 36.93 4.62
C ASP A 93 5.82 37.67 5.44
N TYR A 94 7.04 37.14 5.53
CA TYR A 94 8.17 37.81 6.21
C TYR A 94 8.85 38.91 5.38
N GLN A 95 8.56 38.98 4.07
CA GLN A 95 9.14 39.97 3.16
C GLN A 95 8.21 41.16 2.86
N GLY A 96 7.00 41.18 3.46
CA GLY A 96 5.99 42.23 3.32
C GLY A 96 5.95 43.20 4.50
#